data_AF-A0A2N0H7C0-F1
#
_entry.id   AF-A0A2N0H7C0-F1
#
_cell.length_a   1.000
_cell.length_b   1.000
_cell.length_c   1.000
_cell.angle_alpha   90.00
_cell.angle_beta   90.00
_cell.angle_gamma   90.00
#
_symmetry.space_group_name_H-M   'P 1'
#
loop_
_entity.id
_entity.type
_entity.pdbx_description
1 polymer ?
#
loop_
_entity_poly.entity_id
_entity_poly.type
_entity_poly.pdbx_seq_one_letter_code
_entity_poly.pdbx_strand_id
1 'polypeptide(L)'
;MAESDRFNTAAGWVLFSGIVALGLSAVSSGYFAADKVHSPKAEEGAAGEAKGAVAIETLLASADVAKGEAVFKKCASCHTANQGGPNGIGPNLYGVMGEAIAAGRGGFAFSDALKGKGGKWDFTTMNEWLTSPKAFAPGTKMSFAGLPDAAERANLMVYLNSLGSNLPLPAAPAAAAEGEGAAAPAAVVGDAAAGEKSFAKCKACHTINPGGANGIGPNLAGVAGEAVATGRGGFAFSDALKTKGGTWDDATLDAWLTNPKAFAPGTKMTFAGIADAQERANIIAYMKTAK
;
A
#
# COMPACT_ATOMS: atom_id res chain seq x y z
N MET A 1 -50.81 40.47 -51.07
CA MET A 1 -49.36 40.21 -51.14
C MET A 1 -48.59 40.76 -49.93
N ALA A 2 -49.08 41.77 -49.20
CA ALA A 2 -48.36 42.31 -48.03
C ALA A 2 -48.41 41.45 -46.74
N GLU A 3 -49.41 40.58 -46.55
CA GLU A 3 -49.57 39.76 -45.34
C GLU A 3 -48.53 38.63 -45.24
N SER A 4 -48.23 37.97 -46.37
CA SER A 4 -47.28 36.85 -46.46
C SER A 4 -45.84 37.27 -46.20
N ASP A 5 -45.46 38.47 -46.65
CA ASP A 5 -44.10 38.98 -46.49
C ASP A 5 -43.81 39.30 -45.02
N ARG A 6 -44.81 39.78 -44.28
CA ARG A 6 -44.68 40.01 -42.83
C ARG A 6 -44.58 38.71 -42.05
N PHE A 7 -45.32 37.67 -42.46
CA PHE A 7 -45.23 36.34 -41.84
C PHE A 7 -43.87 35.69 -42.09
N ASN A 8 -43.37 35.69 -43.33
CA ASN A 8 -42.04 35.16 -43.65
C ASN A 8 -40.92 35.95 -42.96
N THR A 9 -41.07 37.26 -42.85
CA THR A 9 -40.13 38.11 -42.10
C THR A 9 -40.16 37.74 -40.62
N ALA A 10 -41.35 37.64 -40.00
CA ALA A 10 -41.49 37.27 -38.60
C ALA A 10 -40.96 35.86 -38.30
N ALA A 11 -41.25 34.88 -39.17
CA ALA A 11 -40.74 33.52 -39.05
C ALA A 11 -39.21 33.47 -39.20
N GLY A 12 -38.64 34.27 -40.11
CA GLY A 12 -37.19 34.42 -40.27
C GLY A 12 -36.52 34.99 -39.01
N TRP A 13 -37.12 36.02 -38.40
CA TRP A 13 -36.62 36.58 -37.13
C TRP A 13 -36.71 35.58 -35.96
N VAL A 14 -37.80 34.81 -35.87
CA VAL A 14 -37.95 33.77 -34.84
C VAL A 14 -36.91 32.66 -35.00
N LEU A 15 -36.67 32.19 -36.22
CA LEU A 15 -35.65 31.18 -36.50
C LEU A 15 -34.24 31.72 -36.25
N PHE A 16 -33.95 32.96 -36.63
CA PHE A 16 -32.66 33.59 -36.38
C PHE A 16 -32.42 33.77 -34.87
N SER A 17 -33.41 34.26 -34.12
CA SER A 17 -33.33 34.34 -32.66
C SER A 17 -33.15 32.97 -32.00
N GLY A 18 -33.79 31.92 -32.53
CA GLY A 18 -33.60 30.54 -32.08
C GLY A 18 -32.18 30.01 -32.32
N ILE A 19 -31.61 30.28 -33.50
CA ILE A 19 -30.23 29.88 -33.84
C ILE A 19 -29.21 30.67 -33.02
N VAL A 20 -29.43 31.96 -32.81
CA VAL A 20 -28.55 32.79 -31.95
C VAL A 20 -28.63 32.33 -30.49
N ALA A 21 -29.82 32.00 -29.98
CA ALA A 21 -29.98 31.46 -28.63
C ALA A 21 -29.30 30.09 -28.45
N LEU A 22 -29.47 29.18 -29.43
CA LEU A 22 -28.79 27.87 -29.43
C LEU A 22 -27.27 28.01 -29.61
N GLY A 23 -26.82 28.92 -30.47
CA GLY A 23 -25.41 29.22 -30.70
C GLY A 23 -24.74 29.84 -29.47
N LEU A 24 -25.38 30.81 -28.82
CA LEU A 24 -24.91 31.39 -27.55
C LEU A 24 -24.89 30.34 -26.43
N SER A 25 -25.87 29.42 -26.41
CA SER A 25 -25.88 28.32 -25.43
C SER A 25 -24.74 27.32 -25.69
N ALA A 26 -24.48 26.96 -26.95
CA ALA A 26 -23.39 26.06 -27.32
C ALA A 26 -22.00 26.69 -27.10
N VAL A 27 -21.83 27.98 -27.43
CA VAL A 27 -20.59 28.73 -27.17
C VAL A 27 -20.39 28.95 -25.67
N SER A 28 -21.46 29.22 -24.90
CA SER A 28 -21.41 29.26 -23.43
C SER A 28 -20.97 27.91 -22.85
N SER A 29 -21.56 26.79 -23.29
CA SER A 29 -21.11 25.44 -22.90
C SER A 29 -19.65 25.17 -23.27
N GLY A 30 -19.17 25.67 -24.41
CA GLY A 30 -17.76 25.58 -24.81
C GLY A 30 -16.83 26.44 -23.95
N TYR A 31 -17.25 27.65 -23.58
CA TYR A 31 -16.48 28.56 -22.74
C TYR A 31 -16.38 28.06 -21.29
N PHE A 32 -17.47 27.51 -20.72
CA PHE A 32 -17.45 26.84 -19.41
C PHE A 32 -16.70 25.50 -19.40
N ALA A 33 -16.46 24.89 -20.57
CA ALA A 33 -15.59 23.73 -20.72
C ALA A 33 -14.11 24.12 -20.89
N ALA A 34 -13.82 25.27 -21.51
CA ALA A 34 -12.46 25.73 -21.80
C ALA A 34 -11.73 26.35 -20.59
N ASP A 35 -12.45 26.98 -19.66
CA ASP A 35 -11.86 27.52 -18.41
C ASP A 35 -11.71 26.48 -17.29
N LYS A 36 -12.02 25.20 -17.53
CA LYS A 36 -11.61 24.10 -16.64
C LYS A 36 -10.17 23.68 -16.92
N VAL A 37 -9.23 24.60 -16.63
CA VAL A 37 -7.88 24.21 -16.24
C VAL A 37 -7.98 23.46 -14.89
N HIS A 38 -8.11 22.14 -15.01
CA HIS A 38 -7.71 21.11 -14.04
C HIS A 38 -7.65 21.53 -12.57
N SER A 39 -8.80 21.84 -11.99
CA SER A 39 -9.04 21.65 -10.55
C SER A 39 -10.02 20.48 -10.42
N PRO A 40 -9.63 19.31 -9.90
CA PRO A 40 -10.60 18.25 -9.67
C PRO A 40 -11.47 18.67 -8.47
N LYS A 41 -12.68 19.17 -8.75
CA LYS A 41 -13.74 19.21 -7.75
C LYS A 41 -14.45 17.87 -7.76
N ALA A 42 -14.45 17.26 -6.58
CA ALA A 42 -15.19 16.09 -6.16
C ALA A 42 -16.58 15.98 -6.81
N GLU A 43 -16.77 14.93 -7.59
CA GLU A 43 -18.02 14.19 -7.56
C GLU A 43 -17.83 13.00 -6.63
N GLU A 44 -18.83 12.80 -5.77
CA GLU A 44 -18.99 11.68 -4.87
C GLU A 44 -19.12 10.37 -5.66
N GLY A 45 -17.99 9.88 -6.16
CA GLY A 45 -17.75 8.46 -6.29
C GLY A 45 -17.46 7.95 -4.88
N ALA A 46 -18.27 7.01 -4.41
CA ALA A 46 -18.09 6.28 -3.17
C ALA A 46 -16.60 6.16 -2.83
N ALA A 47 -16.23 6.68 -1.65
CA ALA A 47 -14.94 6.45 -1.06
C ALA A 47 -14.69 4.94 -1.12
N GLY A 48 -13.87 4.54 -2.09
CA GLY A 48 -13.32 3.21 -2.12
C GLY A 48 -12.50 3.12 -0.86
N GLU A 49 -13.06 2.44 0.14
CA GLU A 49 -12.36 1.97 1.31
C GLU A 49 -10.94 1.57 0.88
N ALA A 50 -9.95 2.13 1.56
CA ALA A 50 -8.62 1.54 1.57
C ALA A 50 -8.78 0.14 2.16
N LYS A 51 -9.13 -0.81 1.29
CA LYS A 51 -9.22 -2.23 1.59
C LYS A 51 -7.91 -2.61 2.24
N GLY A 52 -8.01 -3.10 3.47
CA GLY A 52 -6.89 -3.43 4.33
C GLY A 52 -5.77 -4.09 3.53
N ALA A 53 -4.55 -3.59 3.72
CA ALA A 53 -3.37 -4.06 3.02
C ALA A 53 -3.17 -5.56 3.31
N VAL A 54 -3.67 -6.39 2.40
CA VAL A 54 -3.48 -7.83 2.42
C VAL A 54 -1.96 -8.08 2.31
N ALA A 55 -1.42 -8.93 3.18
CA ALA A 55 -0.01 -9.31 3.13
C ALA A 55 0.36 -9.80 1.72
N ILE A 56 1.52 -9.37 1.22
CA ILE A 56 1.90 -9.63 -0.17
C ILE A 56 2.06 -11.14 -0.43
N GLU A 57 2.43 -11.92 0.60
CA GLU A 57 2.52 -13.38 0.59
C GLU A 57 1.16 -14.05 0.34
N THR A 58 0.10 -13.53 0.93
CA THR A 58 -1.28 -13.99 0.68
C THR A 58 -1.72 -13.66 -0.74
N LEU A 59 -1.34 -12.50 -1.26
CA LEU A 59 -1.64 -12.11 -2.63
C LEU A 59 -0.83 -12.94 -3.63
N LEU A 60 0.43 -13.29 -3.32
CA LEU A 60 1.28 -14.12 -4.16
C LEU A 60 0.71 -15.54 -4.35
N ALA A 61 0.05 -16.10 -3.35
CA ALA A 61 -0.58 -17.42 -3.44
C ALA A 61 -1.77 -17.48 -4.42
N SER A 62 -2.42 -16.35 -4.67
CA SER A 62 -3.56 -16.21 -5.59
C SER A 62 -3.26 -15.33 -6.81
N ALA A 63 -1.98 -14.99 -7.01
CA ALA A 63 -1.54 -14.11 -8.08
C ALA A 63 -1.64 -14.80 -9.45
N ASP A 64 -1.91 -13.99 -10.46
CA ASP A 64 -2.17 -14.41 -11.83
C ASP A 64 -1.08 -13.88 -12.77
N VAL A 65 -0.39 -14.81 -13.44
CA VAL A 65 0.72 -14.51 -14.37
C VAL A 65 0.24 -13.69 -15.57
N ALA A 66 -0.95 -13.96 -16.12
CA ALA A 66 -1.47 -13.23 -17.27
C ALA A 66 -1.87 -11.80 -16.89
N LYS A 67 -2.40 -11.59 -15.69
CA LYS A 67 -2.61 -10.23 -15.15
C LYS A 67 -1.28 -9.53 -14.90
N GLY A 68 -0.26 -10.27 -14.45
CA GLY A 68 1.10 -9.76 -14.28
C GLY A 68 1.72 -9.27 -15.57
N GLU A 69 1.56 -10.03 -16.65
CA GLU A 69 1.98 -9.63 -18.00
C GLU A 69 1.24 -8.36 -18.46
N ALA A 70 -0.06 -8.23 -18.15
CA ALA A 70 -0.81 -7.01 -18.45
C ALA A 70 -0.28 -5.80 -17.68
N VAL A 71 0.08 -5.96 -16.39
CA VAL A 71 0.73 -4.91 -15.59
C VAL A 71 2.10 -4.56 -16.17
N PHE A 72 2.86 -5.54 -16.66
CA PHE A 72 4.18 -5.34 -17.25
C PHE A 72 4.17 -4.40 -18.46
N LYS A 73 3.03 -4.20 -19.14
CA LYS A 73 2.89 -3.20 -20.21
C LYS A 73 3.24 -1.78 -19.74
N LYS A 74 3.08 -1.47 -18.44
CA LYS A 74 3.51 -0.20 -17.82
C LYS A 74 5.04 -0.07 -17.76
N CYS A 75 5.77 -1.18 -17.85
CA CYS A 75 7.24 -1.28 -17.76
C CYS A 75 7.92 -1.48 -19.13
N ALA A 76 7.18 -2.02 -20.11
CA ALA A 76 7.70 -2.49 -21.39
C ALA A 76 8.33 -1.40 -22.27
N SER A 77 8.00 -0.13 -22.05
CA SER A 77 8.64 0.99 -22.76
C SER A 77 10.10 1.21 -22.33
N CYS A 78 10.47 0.77 -21.13
CA CYS A 78 11.82 0.94 -20.58
C CYS A 78 12.57 -0.38 -20.45
N HIS A 79 11.86 -1.48 -20.21
CA HIS A 79 12.45 -2.79 -19.92
C HIS A 79 12.02 -3.85 -20.93
N THR A 80 12.97 -4.69 -21.32
CA THR A 80 12.70 -5.93 -22.05
C THR A 80 12.55 -7.10 -21.06
N ALA A 81 11.79 -8.13 -21.43
CA ALA A 81 11.48 -9.29 -20.58
C ALA A 81 11.77 -10.63 -21.25
N ASN A 82 12.14 -10.64 -22.54
CA ASN A 82 12.49 -11.84 -23.26
C ASN A 82 13.91 -12.32 -22.90
N GLN A 83 14.10 -13.64 -22.93
CA GLN A 83 15.42 -14.25 -22.71
C GLN A 83 16.45 -13.71 -23.70
N GLY A 84 17.57 -13.21 -23.17
CA GLY A 84 18.63 -12.61 -23.99
C GLY A 84 18.25 -11.29 -24.67
N GLY A 85 17.14 -10.66 -24.26
CA GLY A 85 16.72 -9.36 -24.80
C GLY A 85 17.71 -8.24 -24.46
N PRO A 86 17.76 -7.17 -25.27
CA PRO A 86 18.68 -6.06 -25.05
C PRO A 86 18.28 -5.22 -23.84
N ASN A 87 19.25 -4.56 -23.21
CA ASN A 87 18.97 -3.48 -22.28
C ASN A 87 18.47 -2.23 -23.05
N GLY A 88 17.60 -1.44 -22.44
CA GLY A 88 17.11 -0.17 -22.96
C GLY A 88 17.34 0.96 -21.96
N ILE A 89 16.29 1.77 -21.74
CA ILE A 89 16.26 2.77 -20.66
C ILE A 89 16.49 2.08 -19.31
N GLY A 90 15.91 0.90 -19.12
CA GLY A 90 16.17 -0.01 -18.02
C GLY A 90 16.85 -1.31 -18.49
N PRO A 91 17.38 -2.12 -17.56
CA PRO A 91 17.95 -3.42 -17.89
C PRO A 91 16.88 -4.41 -18.36
N ASN A 92 17.30 -5.45 -19.08
CA ASN A 92 16.46 -6.64 -19.31
C ASN A 92 16.10 -7.33 -17.99
N LEU A 93 14.85 -7.74 -17.85
CA LEU A 93 14.27 -8.29 -16.62
C LEU A 93 14.04 -9.80 -16.67
N TYR A 94 14.47 -10.49 -17.73
CA TYR A 94 14.42 -11.95 -17.78
C TYR A 94 15.34 -12.53 -16.70
N GLY A 95 14.82 -13.47 -15.89
CA GLY A 95 15.55 -14.06 -14.78
C GLY A 95 15.93 -13.03 -13.70
N VAL A 96 15.09 -12.03 -13.43
CA VAL A 96 15.43 -10.97 -12.46
C VAL A 96 15.27 -11.37 -11.01
N MET A 97 14.27 -12.18 -10.68
CA MET A 97 14.04 -12.63 -9.32
C MET A 97 15.18 -13.57 -8.88
N GLY A 98 15.70 -13.35 -7.67
CA GLY A 98 16.78 -14.11 -7.03
C GLY A 98 18.18 -13.55 -7.27
N GLU A 99 18.31 -12.71 -8.29
CA GLU A 99 19.58 -12.09 -8.68
C GLU A 99 19.97 -10.95 -7.74
N ALA A 100 21.27 -10.68 -7.66
CA ALA A 100 21.77 -9.59 -6.84
C ALA A 100 21.28 -8.22 -7.37
N ILE A 101 20.93 -7.33 -6.45
CA ILE A 101 20.46 -5.99 -6.80
C ILE A 101 21.57 -5.21 -7.50
N ALA A 102 21.22 -4.57 -8.61
CA ALA A 102 22.14 -3.80 -9.46
C ALA A 102 23.39 -4.57 -9.94
N ALA A 103 23.26 -5.88 -10.12
CA ALA A 103 24.33 -6.74 -10.63
C ALA A 103 24.01 -7.30 -12.03
N GLY A 104 25.06 -7.60 -12.79
CA GLY A 104 24.96 -8.28 -14.08
C GLY A 104 24.27 -7.45 -15.17
N ARG A 105 23.39 -8.12 -15.95
CA ARG A 105 22.63 -7.53 -17.07
C ARG A 105 23.50 -6.95 -18.18
N GLY A 106 24.49 -7.70 -18.65
CA GLY A 106 25.28 -7.31 -19.83
C GLY A 106 25.96 -5.94 -19.70
N GLY A 107 26.36 -5.55 -18.49
CA GLY A 107 27.05 -4.27 -18.24
C GLY A 107 26.13 -3.05 -18.12
N PHE A 108 24.84 -3.23 -17.84
CA PHE A 108 23.92 -2.10 -17.64
C PHE A 108 24.42 -1.12 -16.55
N ALA A 109 24.37 0.18 -16.85
CA ALA A 109 24.89 1.23 -15.97
C ALA A 109 23.88 1.66 -14.89
N PHE A 110 23.73 0.82 -13.86
CA PHE A 110 22.87 1.10 -12.69
C PHE A 110 23.23 2.43 -11.98
N SER A 111 22.26 3.02 -11.28
CA SER A 111 22.48 4.18 -10.40
C SER A 111 23.32 3.81 -9.18
N ASP A 112 24.16 4.72 -8.70
CA ASP A 112 24.94 4.54 -7.48
C ASP A 112 24.05 4.24 -6.27
N ALA A 113 22.91 4.91 -6.18
CA ALA A 113 21.89 4.66 -5.16
C ALA A 113 21.40 3.20 -5.11
N LEU A 114 21.25 2.55 -6.27
CA LEU A 114 20.76 1.17 -6.33
C LEU A 114 21.90 0.17 -6.08
N LYS A 115 23.11 0.46 -6.58
CA LYS A 115 24.33 -0.32 -6.26
C LYS A 115 24.59 -0.36 -4.75
N GLY A 116 24.31 0.73 -4.03
CA GLY A 116 24.49 0.82 -2.58
C GLY A 116 23.49 0.03 -1.74
N LYS A 117 22.41 -0.53 -2.31
CA LYS A 117 21.40 -1.27 -1.54
C LYS A 117 21.86 -2.66 -1.11
N GLY A 118 22.65 -3.32 -1.95
CA GLY A 118 23.01 -4.73 -1.75
C GLY A 118 21.81 -5.67 -1.74
N GLY A 119 22.03 -6.95 -1.42
CA GLY A 119 20.96 -7.96 -1.35
C GLY A 119 20.56 -8.56 -2.69
N LYS A 120 19.40 -9.23 -2.71
CA LYS A 120 18.84 -9.95 -3.85
C LYS A 120 17.40 -9.54 -4.12
N TRP A 121 16.95 -9.73 -5.36
CA TRP A 121 15.55 -9.53 -5.74
C TRP A 121 14.68 -10.72 -5.30
N ASP A 122 14.32 -10.78 -4.02
CA ASP A 122 13.24 -11.66 -3.56
C ASP A 122 11.86 -10.97 -3.64
N PHE A 123 10.80 -11.68 -3.28
CA PHE A 123 9.42 -11.16 -3.35
C PHE A 123 9.19 -9.98 -2.40
N THR A 124 9.86 -9.95 -1.24
CA THR A 124 9.75 -8.85 -0.28
C THR A 124 10.41 -7.59 -0.85
N THR A 125 11.65 -7.71 -1.29
CA THR A 125 12.46 -6.60 -1.79
C THR A 125 11.93 -6.07 -3.12
N MET A 126 11.42 -6.96 -3.99
CA MET A 126 10.74 -6.56 -5.23
C MET A 126 9.41 -5.84 -4.94
N ASN A 127 8.64 -6.28 -3.95
CA ASN A 127 7.41 -5.60 -3.54
C ASN A 127 7.70 -4.17 -3.03
N GLU A 128 8.74 -3.97 -2.22
CA GLU A 128 9.15 -2.65 -1.76
C GLU A 128 9.62 -1.75 -2.91
N TRP A 129 10.43 -2.29 -3.82
CA TRP A 129 10.88 -1.59 -5.02
C TRP A 129 9.71 -1.14 -5.91
N LEU A 130 8.77 -2.04 -6.18
CA LEU A 130 7.60 -1.75 -7.00
C LEU A 130 6.62 -0.81 -6.30
N THR A 131 6.59 -0.76 -4.97
CA THR A 131 5.76 0.19 -4.22
C THR A 131 6.26 1.62 -4.43
N SER A 132 7.57 1.85 -4.34
CA SER A 132 8.17 3.15 -4.64
C SER A 132 9.68 3.03 -4.88
N PRO A 133 10.15 3.09 -6.14
CA PRO A 133 11.58 3.00 -6.45
C PRO A 133 12.41 4.10 -5.78
N LYS A 134 11.87 5.32 -5.72
CA LYS A 134 12.53 6.47 -5.10
C LYS A 134 12.65 6.32 -3.58
N ALA A 135 11.65 5.75 -2.92
CA ALA A 135 11.73 5.48 -1.48
C ALA A 135 12.68 4.30 -1.19
N PHE A 136 12.62 3.26 -2.02
CA PHE A 136 13.49 2.09 -1.89
C PHE A 136 14.96 2.47 -2.09
N ALA A 137 15.30 3.24 -3.11
CA ALA A 137 16.66 3.73 -3.37
C ALA A 137 16.65 5.22 -3.74
N PRO A 138 16.80 6.13 -2.75
CA PRO A 138 16.87 7.57 -3.00
C PRO A 138 18.01 7.92 -3.96
N GLY A 139 17.68 8.57 -5.08
CA GLY A 139 18.65 8.84 -6.15
C GLY A 139 18.74 7.76 -7.23
N THR A 140 17.80 6.80 -7.25
CA THR A 140 17.72 5.84 -8.36
C THR A 140 17.37 6.51 -9.68
N LYS A 141 17.93 5.96 -10.78
CA LYS A 141 17.64 6.40 -12.16
C LYS A 141 16.23 5.98 -12.62
N MET A 142 15.59 5.02 -11.95
CA MET A 142 14.22 4.62 -12.29
C MET A 142 13.22 5.65 -11.77
N SER A 143 12.72 6.51 -12.67
CA SER A 143 11.79 7.60 -12.34
C SER A 143 10.33 7.17 -12.18
N PHE A 144 10.06 5.87 -12.21
CA PHE A 144 8.73 5.29 -12.05
C PHE A 144 8.12 5.64 -10.68
N ALA A 145 6.84 6.02 -10.67
CA ALA A 145 6.14 6.48 -9.48
C ALA A 145 5.87 5.35 -8.45
N GLY A 146 5.84 4.10 -8.90
CA GLY A 146 5.42 2.94 -8.12
C GLY A 146 4.04 2.42 -8.53
N LEU A 147 3.73 1.21 -8.06
CA LEU A 147 2.44 0.54 -8.19
C LEU A 147 1.79 0.52 -6.80
N PRO A 148 0.82 1.40 -6.51
CA PRO A 148 0.21 1.45 -5.17
C PRO A 148 -0.66 0.22 -4.86
N ASP A 149 -1.23 -0.41 -5.88
CA ASP A 149 -2.06 -1.61 -5.74
C ASP A 149 -1.19 -2.85 -5.45
N ALA A 150 -1.42 -3.48 -4.30
CA ALA A 150 -0.68 -4.66 -3.87
C ALA A 150 -0.96 -5.91 -4.71
N ALA A 151 -2.17 -6.06 -5.24
CA ALA A 151 -2.53 -7.18 -6.11
C ALA A 151 -1.86 -7.03 -7.49
N GLU A 152 -1.77 -5.81 -8.03
CA GLU A 152 -0.98 -5.56 -9.24
C GLU A 152 0.50 -5.91 -9.04
N ARG A 153 1.08 -5.54 -7.89
CA ARG A 153 2.46 -5.90 -7.55
C ARG A 153 2.65 -7.41 -7.44
N ALA A 154 1.75 -8.12 -6.75
CA ALA A 154 1.80 -9.59 -6.63
C ALA A 154 1.75 -10.28 -8.00
N ASN A 155 0.80 -9.88 -8.85
CA ASN A 155 0.67 -10.38 -10.22
C ASN A 155 1.94 -10.13 -11.03
N LEU A 156 2.49 -8.91 -10.98
CA LEU A 156 3.72 -8.57 -11.69
C LEU A 156 4.92 -9.41 -11.22
N MET A 157 5.05 -9.64 -9.90
CA MET A 157 6.15 -10.44 -9.36
C MET A 157 6.08 -11.91 -9.77
N VAL A 158 4.89 -12.54 -9.79
CA VAL A 158 4.78 -13.93 -10.29
C VAL A 158 5.03 -14.03 -11.79
N TYR A 159 4.64 -13.01 -12.57
CA TYR A 159 5.01 -12.92 -13.97
C TYR A 159 6.53 -12.82 -14.14
N LEU A 160 7.20 -11.90 -13.46
CA LEU A 160 8.66 -11.77 -13.50
C LEU A 160 9.37 -13.05 -13.03
N ASN A 161 8.82 -13.74 -12.03
CA ASN A 161 9.35 -15.02 -11.56
C ASN A 161 9.23 -16.13 -12.62
N SER A 162 8.14 -16.13 -13.41
CA SER A 162 7.91 -17.09 -14.49
C SER A 162 8.87 -16.91 -15.68
N LEU A 163 9.50 -15.75 -15.81
CA LEU A 163 10.50 -15.44 -16.84
C LEU A 163 11.88 -16.04 -16.52
N GLY A 164 11.93 -17.32 -16.13
CA GLY A 164 13.16 -18.08 -15.94
C GLY A 164 13.81 -18.00 -14.56
N SER A 165 13.26 -17.23 -13.61
CA SER A 165 13.78 -17.16 -12.23
C SER A 165 13.35 -18.34 -11.37
N ASN A 166 12.09 -18.78 -11.49
CA ASN A 166 11.54 -19.96 -10.82
C ASN A 166 11.81 -20.03 -9.30
N LEU A 167 11.84 -18.90 -8.61
CA LEU A 167 11.95 -18.89 -7.16
C LEU A 167 10.71 -19.55 -6.53
N PRO A 168 10.88 -20.30 -5.43
CA PRO A 168 9.75 -20.79 -4.67
C PRO A 168 8.96 -19.59 -4.13
N LEU A 169 7.64 -19.61 -4.31
CA LEU A 169 6.77 -18.60 -3.69
C LEU A 169 6.91 -18.71 -2.17
N PRO A 170 7.01 -17.58 -1.45
CA PRO A 170 7.00 -17.62 0.00
C PRO A 170 5.70 -18.28 0.44
N ALA A 171 5.78 -19.16 1.44
CA ALA A 171 4.59 -19.77 2.00
C ALA A 171 3.66 -18.66 2.47
N ALA A 172 2.43 -18.60 1.93
CA ALA A 172 1.38 -17.88 2.60
C ALA A 172 1.31 -18.43 4.03
N PRO A 173 1.24 -17.57 5.06
CA PRO A 173 1.18 -18.04 6.43
C PRO A 173 0.07 -19.09 6.54
N ALA A 174 0.41 -20.27 7.04
CA ALA A 174 -0.42 -21.46 6.93
C ALA A 174 -1.82 -21.19 7.51
N ALA A 175 -2.82 -21.21 6.64
CA ALA A 175 -4.21 -21.32 7.04
C ALA A 175 -4.43 -22.73 7.63
N ALA A 176 -4.89 -22.80 8.89
CA ALA A 176 -5.46 -24.02 9.41
C ALA A 176 -6.72 -24.36 8.59
N ALA A 177 -6.79 -25.59 8.06
CA ALA A 177 -8.03 -26.21 7.55
C ALA A 177 -9.07 -26.26 8.70
N GLU A 178 -10.39 -26.17 8.51
CA GLU A 178 -11.31 -26.72 7.50
C GLU A 178 -12.52 -25.75 7.33
N GLY A 179 -13.10 -25.54 6.15
CA GLY A 179 -14.19 -26.35 5.57
C GLY A 179 -14.99 -25.55 4.53
N GLU A 180 -15.61 -26.24 3.57
CA GLU A 180 -16.23 -25.75 2.32
C GLU A 180 -17.16 -24.51 2.43
N GLY A 181 -17.05 -23.63 1.43
CA GLY A 181 -18.05 -22.61 1.08
C GLY A 181 -17.49 -21.18 1.02
N ALA A 182 -17.32 -20.64 -0.18
CA ALA A 182 -16.66 -19.36 -0.45
C ALA A 182 -17.31 -18.14 0.27
N ALA A 183 -16.49 -17.42 1.05
CA ALA A 183 -16.66 -16.01 1.44
C ALA A 183 -15.28 -15.40 1.83
N ALA A 184 -15.12 -14.08 1.68
CA ALA A 184 -13.89 -13.27 1.81
C ALA A 184 -12.97 -13.61 3.02
N PRO A 185 -11.63 -13.36 2.95
CA PRO A 185 -10.70 -13.79 4.00
C PRO A 185 -11.00 -13.07 5.32
N ALA A 186 -11.26 -13.86 6.36
CA ALA A 186 -11.49 -13.41 7.72
C ALA A 186 -10.20 -12.84 8.33
N ALA A 187 -10.36 -11.81 9.17
CA ALA A 187 -9.30 -11.29 10.02
C ALA A 187 -8.67 -12.43 10.85
N VAL A 188 -7.36 -12.36 11.10
CA VAL A 188 -6.70 -13.26 12.08
C VAL A 188 -7.32 -12.95 13.43
N VAL A 189 -8.23 -13.82 13.88
CA VAL A 189 -8.90 -13.66 15.17
C VAL A 189 -7.93 -14.12 16.25
N GLY A 190 -7.52 -13.20 17.11
CA GLY A 190 -6.71 -13.52 18.27
C GLY A 190 -7.52 -14.20 19.38
N ASP A 191 -6.92 -15.18 20.04
CA ASP A 191 -7.41 -15.79 21.28
C ASP A 191 -6.83 -15.01 22.47
N ALA A 192 -7.69 -14.34 23.24
CA ALA A 192 -7.27 -13.55 24.40
C ALA A 192 -6.68 -14.41 25.54
N ALA A 193 -7.12 -15.66 25.73
CA ALA A 193 -6.58 -16.55 26.76
C ALA A 193 -5.19 -17.08 26.37
N ALA A 194 -4.96 -17.36 25.10
CA ALA A 194 -3.62 -17.62 24.58
C ALA A 194 -2.73 -16.35 24.67
N GLY A 195 -3.33 -15.18 24.39
CA GLY A 195 -2.69 -13.88 24.47
C GLY A 195 -2.18 -13.54 25.85
N GLU A 196 -2.96 -13.83 26.90
CA GLU A 196 -2.57 -13.64 28.29
C GLU A 196 -1.29 -14.40 28.64
N LYS A 197 -1.16 -15.63 28.14
CA LYS A 197 0.04 -16.46 28.33
C LYS A 197 1.24 -15.84 27.61
N SER A 198 1.07 -15.44 26.35
CA SER A 198 2.13 -14.81 25.56
C SER A 198 2.53 -13.43 26.08
N PHE A 199 1.60 -12.70 26.70
CA PHE A 199 1.84 -11.41 27.33
C PHE A 199 2.82 -11.50 28.51
N ALA A 200 3.12 -12.70 29.03
CA ALA A 200 4.21 -12.90 30.01
C ALA A 200 5.55 -12.29 29.55
N LYS A 201 5.81 -12.24 28.24
CA LYS A 201 7.00 -11.59 27.65
C LYS A 201 7.04 -10.07 27.89
N CYS A 202 5.89 -9.45 28.13
CA CYS A 202 5.72 -8.01 28.32
C CYS A 202 5.70 -7.61 29.81
N LYS A 203 5.31 -8.55 30.69
CA LYS A 203 5.09 -8.31 32.14
C LYS A 203 6.35 -7.85 32.89
N ALA A 204 7.55 -8.12 32.36
CA ALA A 204 8.80 -7.63 32.96
C ALA A 204 8.96 -6.10 32.88
N CYS A 205 8.33 -5.47 31.90
CA CYS A 205 8.46 -4.02 31.67
C CYS A 205 7.12 -3.27 31.81
N HIS A 206 6.00 -3.94 31.54
CA HIS A 206 4.68 -3.34 31.45
C HIS A 206 3.71 -3.94 32.46
N THR A 207 2.89 -3.08 33.06
CA THR A 207 1.66 -3.49 33.72
C THR A 207 0.50 -3.41 32.73
N ILE A 208 -0.55 -4.20 32.93
CA ILE A 208 -1.75 -4.17 32.06
C ILE A 208 -3.06 -4.08 32.85
N ASN A 209 -3.00 -4.11 34.18
CA ASN A 209 -4.18 -3.95 35.00
C ASN A 209 -4.64 -2.48 34.96
N PRO A 210 -5.95 -2.20 34.90
CA PRO A 210 -6.48 -0.83 34.95
C PRO A 210 -5.97 -0.08 36.17
N GLY A 211 -5.46 1.13 35.96
CA GLY A 211 -4.85 1.95 37.01
C GLY A 211 -3.49 1.46 37.53
N GLY A 212 -2.89 0.44 36.90
CA GLY A 212 -1.56 -0.06 37.27
C GLY A 212 -0.45 0.98 37.06
N ALA A 213 0.61 0.87 37.85
CA ALA A 213 1.76 1.78 37.79
C ALA A 213 2.56 1.63 36.49
N ASN A 214 3.18 2.72 36.03
CA ASN A 214 4.22 2.67 35.02
C ASN A 214 5.53 2.12 35.59
N GLY A 215 6.35 1.50 34.75
CA GLY A 215 7.67 0.99 35.11
C GLY A 215 8.70 1.29 34.02
N ILE A 216 9.45 0.27 33.60
CA ILE A 216 10.36 0.35 32.44
C ILE A 216 9.57 0.77 31.19
N GLY A 217 8.37 0.22 31.02
CA GLY A 217 7.38 0.65 30.06
C GLY A 217 6.13 1.26 30.72
N PRO A 218 5.27 1.94 29.95
CA PRO A 218 4.00 2.44 30.46
C PRO A 218 3.03 1.31 30.79
N ASN A 219 2.03 1.60 31.61
CA ASN A 219 0.86 0.74 31.77
C ASN A 219 0.09 0.63 30.43
N LEU A 220 -0.32 -0.58 30.07
CA LEU A 220 -0.96 -0.90 28.79
C LEU A 220 -2.49 -1.09 28.88
N ALA A 221 -3.11 -0.91 30.05
CA ALA A 221 -4.55 -1.04 30.21
C ALA A 221 -5.30 0.00 29.35
N GLY A 222 -6.19 -0.43 28.49
CA GLY A 222 -6.96 0.46 27.61
C GLY A 222 -6.08 1.14 26.56
N VAL A 223 -4.93 0.57 26.18
CA VAL A 223 -4.07 1.15 25.14
C VAL A 223 -4.60 0.91 23.72
N ALA A 224 -5.34 -0.17 23.51
CA ALA A 224 -5.93 -0.45 22.21
C ALA A 224 -6.97 0.63 21.84
N GLY A 225 -6.77 1.26 20.69
CA GLY A 225 -7.58 2.38 20.19
C GLY A 225 -7.17 3.77 20.69
N GLU A 226 -6.20 3.87 21.61
CA GLU A 226 -5.70 5.16 22.09
C GLU A 226 -4.65 5.75 21.14
N ALA A 227 -4.45 7.06 21.22
CA ALA A 227 -3.39 7.72 20.46
C ALA A 227 -2.00 7.24 20.88
N VAL A 228 -1.09 7.12 19.92
CA VAL A 228 0.29 6.67 20.15
C VAL A 228 1.04 7.70 20.99
N ALA A 229 1.76 7.21 22.01
CA ALA A 229 2.59 8.01 22.92
C ALA A 229 1.84 9.14 23.66
N THR A 230 0.56 8.95 23.97
CA THR A 230 -0.23 9.87 24.78
C THR A 230 -0.64 9.26 26.13
N GLY A 231 -1.08 10.12 27.05
CA GLY A 231 -1.62 9.69 28.34
C GLY A 231 -0.59 8.99 29.23
N ARG A 232 -1.06 8.03 30.03
CA ARG A 232 -0.23 7.18 30.92
C ARG A 232 0.48 7.92 32.06
N GLY A 233 -0.20 8.86 32.71
CA GLY A 233 0.24 9.39 34.00
C GLY A 233 1.66 9.97 34.01
N GLY A 234 2.04 10.66 32.93
CA GLY A 234 3.35 11.31 32.81
C GLY A 234 4.51 10.41 32.36
N PHE A 235 4.23 9.22 31.81
CA PHE A 235 5.30 8.38 31.26
C PHE A 235 6.11 9.09 30.16
N ALA A 236 7.44 9.04 30.27
CA ALA A 236 8.35 9.74 29.37
C ALA A 236 8.64 8.94 28.08
N PHE A 237 7.68 8.96 27.15
CA PHE A 237 7.83 8.35 25.82
C PHE A 237 9.07 8.86 25.06
N SER A 238 9.63 8.01 24.20
CA SER A 238 10.71 8.40 23.28
C SER A 238 10.22 9.44 22.25
N ASP A 239 11.10 10.33 21.81
CA ASP A 239 10.78 11.31 20.75
C ASP A 239 10.42 10.63 19.43
N ALA A 240 11.04 9.49 19.12
CA ALA A 240 10.71 8.66 17.97
C ALA A 240 9.24 8.22 17.97
N LEU A 241 8.75 7.66 19.09
CA LEU A 241 7.37 7.20 19.20
C LEU A 241 6.36 8.36 19.21
N LYS A 242 6.71 9.49 19.84
CA LYS A 242 5.88 10.72 19.78
C LYS A 242 5.75 11.25 18.35
N THR A 243 6.84 11.23 17.57
CA THR A 243 6.87 11.69 16.19
C THR A 243 6.08 10.77 15.25
N LYS A 244 6.06 9.46 15.53
CA LYS A 244 5.30 8.48 14.75
C LYS A 244 3.80 8.79 14.72
N GLY A 245 3.25 9.21 15.87
CA GLY A 245 1.84 9.53 16.01
C GLY A 245 0.90 8.39 15.63
N GLY A 246 -0.38 8.72 15.38
CA GLY A 246 -1.42 7.77 15.01
C GLY A 246 -2.15 7.15 16.21
N THR A 247 -2.80 6.01 15.97
CA THR A 247 -3.65 5.32 16.93
C THR A 247 -3.21 3.86 17.06
N TRP A 248 -3.28 3.30 18.26
CA TRP A 248 -3.03 1.89 18.53
C TRP A 248 -4.20 1.00 18.06
N ASP A 249 -4.48 1.03 16.76
CA ASP A 249 -5.35 0.04 16.12
C ASP A 249 -4.63 -1.31 15.94
N ASP A 250 -5.35 -2.30 15.43
CA ASP A 250 -4.85 -3.68 15.30
C ASP A 250 -3.62 -3.76 14.40
N ALA A 251 -3.63 -3.05 13.28
CA ALA A 251 -2.52 -3.05 12.33
C ALA A 251 -1.28 -2.37 12.93
N THR A 252 -1.49 -1.28 13.66
CA THR A 252 -0.42 -0.51 14.31
C THR A 252 0.18 -1.29 15.48
N LEU A 253 -0.65 -1.95 16.29
CA LEU A 253 -0.20 -2.84 17.36
C LEU A 253 0.53 -4.07 16.78
N ASP A 254 0.05 -4.65 15.68
CA ASP A 254 0.72 -5.78 15.03
C ASP A 254 2.11 -5.39 14.51
N ALA A 255 2.21 -4.26 13.81
CA ALA A 255 3.48 -3.74 13.31
C ALA A 255 4.46 -3.39 14.45
N TRP A 256 3.95 -2.82 15.54
CA TRP A 256 4.74 -2.52 16.73
C TRP A 256 5.26 -3.78 17.42
N LEU A 257 4.39 -4.78 17.61
CA LEU A 257 4.76 -6.06 18.22
C LEU A 257 5.68 -6.89 17.31
N THR A 258 5.63 -6.70 15.98
CA THR A 258 6.53 -7.35 15.02
C THR A 258 7.96 -6.86 15.20
N ASN A 259 8.17 -5.54 15.24
CA ASN A 259 9.49 -4.95 15.44
C ASN A 259 9.37 -3.48 15.90
N PRO A 260 9.48 -3.20 17.21
CA PRO A 260 9.35 -1.85 17.74
C PRO A 260 10.40 -0.88 17.17
N LYS A 261 11.63 -1.36 16.96
CA LYS A 261 12.75 -0.55 16.44
C LYS A 261 12.54 -0.17 14.98
N ALA A 262 11.96 -1.05 14.17
CA ALA A 262 11.61 -0.74 12.78
C ALA A 262 10.37 0.15 12.70
N PHE A 263 9.38 -0.08 13.56
CA PHE A 263 8.15 0.72 13.59
C PHE A 263 8.42 2.19 13.95
N ALA A 264 9.25 2.41 14.98
CA ALA A 264 9.71 3.74 15.41
C ALA A 264 11.23 3.73 15.68
N PRO A 265 12.07 4.01 14.66
CA PRO A 265 13.51 4.08 14.81
C PRO A 265 13.92 5.10 15.89
N GLY A 266 14.68 4.65 16.89
CA GLY A 266 15.02 5.46 18.06
C GLY A 266 14.04 5.33 19.23
N THR A 267 13.10 4.39 19.18
CA THR A 267 12.26 4.07 20.33
C THR A 267 13.06 3.50 21.50
N LYS A 268 12.59 3.79 22.71
CA LYS A 268 13.16 3.27 23.97
C LYS A 268 12.75 1.81 24.23
N MET A 269 11.74 1.28 23.53
CA MET A 269 11.35 -0.12 23.70
C MET A 269 12.37 -1.03 22.99
N THR A 270 13.17 -1.75 23.76
CA THR A 270 14.26 -2.61 23.25
C THR A 270 13.81 -4.03 22.90
N PHE A 271 12.51 -4.31 22.97
CA PHE A 271 11.94 -5.62 22.68
C PHE A 271 12.27 -6.08 21.26
N ALA A 272 12.66 -7.36 21.12
CA ALA A 272 13.13 -7.93 19.86
C ALA A 272 12.02 -8.07 18.81
N GLY A 273 10.75 -8.08 19.24
CA GLY A 273 9.61 -8.34 18.39
C GLY A 273 9.14 -9.80 18.45
N ILE A 274 7.96 -10.06 17.90
CA ILE A 274 7.33 -11.38 17.82
C ILE A 274 7.08 -11.67 16.34
N ALA A 275 7.79 -12.67 15.81
CA ALA A 275 7.66 -13.05 14.40
C ALA A 275 6.30 -13.71 14.09
N ASP A 276 5.78 -14.50 15.03
CA ASP A 276 4.54 -15.25 14.87
C ASP A 276 3.32 -14.31 14.89
N ALA A 277 2.59 -14.26 13.78
CA ALA A 277 1.45 -13.36 13.60
C ALA A 277 0.25 -13.76 14.48
N GLN A 278 0.03 -15.05 14.70
CA GLN A 278 -1.05 -15.52 15.56
C GLN A 278 -0.76 -15.16 17.03
N GLU A 279 0.48 -15.25 17.47
CA GLU A 279 0.91 -14.84 18.81
C GLU A 279 0.69 -13.34 19.02
N ARG A 280 1.04 -12.50 18.03
CA ARG A 280 0.74 -11.07 18.08
C ARG A 280 -0.76 -10.81 18.12
N ALA A 281 -1.54 -11.45 17.25
CA ALA A 281 -3.00 -11.33 17.25
C ALA A 281 -3.61 -11.73 18.60
N ASN A 282 -3.13 -12.81 19.21
CA ASN A 282 -3.54 -13.27 20.53
C ASN A 282 -3.21 -12.21 21.60
N ILE A 283 -1.98 -11.66 21.60
CA ILE A 283 -1.58 -10.58 22.52
C ILE A 283 -2.46 -9.34 22.33
N ILE A 284 -2.74 -8.94 21.10
CA ILE A 284 -3.60 -7.79 20.78
C ILE A 284 -5.03 -8.04 21.29
N ALA A 285 -5.56 -9.24 21.06
CA ALA A 285 -6.86 -9.65 21.59
C ALA A 285 -6.89 -9.56 23.12
N TYR A 286 -5.86 -10.06 23.81
CA TYR A 286 -5.74 -9.91 25.26
C TYR A 286 -5.65 -8.44 25.70
N MET A 287 -4.84 -7.62 25.03
CA MET A 287 -4.69 -6.20 25.34
C MET A 287 -6.01 -5.43 25.22
N LYS A 288 -6.90 -5.82 24.29
CA LYS A 288 -8.24 -5.23 24.16
C LYS A 288 -9.19 -5.59 25.30
N THR A 289 -8.94 -6.69 26.02
CA THR A 289 -9.76 -7.08 27.18
C THR A 289 -9.43 -6.27 28.43
N ALA A 290 -8.19 -5.78 28.53
CA ALA A 290 -7.77 -4.93 29.62
C ALA A 290 -8.15 -3.47 29.33
N LYS A 291 -9.22 -2.97 29.94
CA LYS A 291 -9.67 -1.57 29.88
C LYS A 291 -9.65 -0.93 31.26
#